data_AF-A0A1I2BA67-F1
#
_entry.id   AF-A0A1I2BA67-F1
#
_cell.length_a   1.000
_cell.length_b   1.000
_cell.length_c   1.000
_cell.angle_alpha   90.00
_cell.angle_beta   90.00
_cell.angle_gamma   90.00
#
_symmetry.space_group_name_H-M   'P 1'
#
loop_
_entity.id
_entity.type
_entity.pdbx_description
1 polymer ?
#
loop_
_entity_poly.entity_id
_entity_poly.type
_entity_poly.pdbx_seq_one_letter_code
_entity_poly.pdbx_strand_id
1 'polypeptide(L)'
;MTRNSEPVESRRPAERPGAVRGLRTPRLGRPPQVDREAIIKAALTVGFGQLGMSSVAQELGIKHSTLYRYFPTRDALISAAVDAVVTDTRWPEPSGQWRGDLGDHAWATFHLLDRYAGLAGHIVSLRIDSAAYGEVSHRMVTHLVDLGFTAENAILAYDLVHEQVLMFFLAGQRRDEPAKTADQAADLRREMLPDALPSVDPRLREALTGIVNGSPGDWFARKLDVLLDGLVVLAPTR
;
A
#
# COMPACT_ATOMS: atom_id res chain seq x y z
N MET A 1 -84.13 -49.26 -19.98
CA MET A 1 -83.67 -50.63 -20.26
C MET A 1 -82.49 -50.52 -21.24
N THR A 2 -81.26 -50.62 -20.73
CA THR A 2 -80.33 -51.76 -20.96
C THR A 2 -79.91 -51.83 -22.43
N ARG A 3 -78.64 -51.79 -22.85
CA ARG A 3 -77.43 -52.50 -22.36
C ARG A 3 -76.24 -52.03 -23.25
N ASN A 4 -75.14 -51.50 -22.67
CA ASN A 4 -73.77 -52.08 -22.59
C ASN A 4 -73.21 -52.66 -23.91
N SER A 5 -72.09 -52.17 -24.47
CA SER A 5 -70.65 -52.32 -24.08
C SER A 5 -69.96 -53.03 -25.25
N GLU A 6 -69.18 -52.28 -26.05
CA GLU A 6 -67.71 -52.20 -26.03
C GLU A 6 -66.95 -53.49 -26.43
N PRO A 7 -66.09 -53.44 -27.47
CA PRO A 7 -65.42 -54.61 -28.02
C PRO A 7 -64.00 -54.85 -27.47
N VAL A 8 -63.78 -56.12 -27.13
CA VAL A 8 -62.58 -56.97 -27.17
C VAL A 8 -61.21 -56.30 -27.33
N GLU A 9 -60.42 -56.38 -26.26
CA GLU A 9 -59.02 -56.01 -26.10
C GLU A 9 -58.07 -57.01 -26.80
N SER A 10 -57.30 -56.54 -27.79
CA SER A 10 -56.21 -57.31 -28.42
C SER A 10 -54.86 -56.82 -27.87
N ARG A 11 -54.14 -57.68 -27.15
CA ARG A 11 -52.79 -57.42 -26.63
C ARG A 11 -51.75 -57.37 -27.75
N ARG A 12 -51.09 -56.23 -27.92
CA ARG A 12 -49.81 -56.11 -28.64
C ARG A 12 -48.65 -55.91 -27.65
N PRO A 13 -47.43 -56.39 -27.96
CA PRO A 13 -46.28 -56.29 -27.06
C PRO A 13 -45.70 -54.87 -27.03
N ALA A 14 -45.26 -54.43 -25.86
CA ALA A 14 -44.65 -53.13 -25.64
C ALA A 14 -43.28 -53.00 -26.33
N GLU A 15 -43.16 -52.02 -27.21
CA GLU A 15 -41.90 -51.46 -27.68
C GLU A 15 -41.13 -50.84 -26.50
N ARG A 16 -39.81 -51.08 -26.44
CA ARG A 16 -38.89 -50.34 -25.56
C ARG A 16 -38.14 -49.30 -26.37
N PRO A 17 -38.31 -48.00 -26.10
CA PRO A 17 -37.32 -47.01 -26.51
C PRO A 17 -36.80 -46.16 -25.34
N GLY A 18 -35.48 -45.97 -25.32
CA GLY A 18 -34.86 -44.79 -24.72
C GLY A 18 -33.96 -45.07 -23.51
N ALA A 19 -32.72 -45.48 -23.76
CA ALA A 19 -31.65 -45.32 -22.79
C ALA A 19 -31.50 -43.83 -22.45
N VAL A 20 -31.84 -43.46 -21.21
CA VAL A 20 -31.65 -42.09 -20.70
C VAL A 20 -30.15 -41.85 -20.54
N ARG A 21 -29.59 -41.09 -21.49
CA ARG A 21 -28.21 -40.59 -21.45
C ARG A 21 -28.08 -39.65 -20.26
N GLY A 22 -27.52 -40.16 -19.17
CA GLY A 22 -27.24 -39.38 -17.96
C GLY A 22 -26.47 -38.11 -18.31
N LEU A 23 -27.07 -36.95 -18.01
CA LEU A 23 -26.40 -35.67 -18.04
C LEU A 23 -25.29 -35.71 -16.99
N ARG A 24 -24.04 -35.83 -17.45
CA ARG A 24 -22.87 -35.59 -16.62
C ARG A 24 -22.91 -34.14 -16.18
N THR A 25 -23.26 -33.91 -14.92
CA THR A 25 -22.99 -32.64 -14.25
C THR A 25 -21.49 -32.35 -14.37
N PRO A 26 -21.09 -31.14 -14.81
CA PRO A 26 -19.69 -30.75 -14.80
C PRO A 26 -19.17 -30.90 -13.37
N ARG A 27 -18.15 -31.73 -13.18
CA ARG A 27 -17.39 -31.75 -11.93
C ARG A 27 -16.87 -30.33 -11.74
N LEU A 28 -17.44 -29.58 -10.80
CA LEU A 28 -16.83 -28.36 -10.30
C LEU A 28 -15.40 -28.73 -9.89
N GLY A 29 -14.43 -28.24 -10.64
CA GLY A 29 -13.02 -28.47 -10.37
C GLY A 29 -12.67 -27.98 -8.96
N ARG A 30 -11.59 -28.53 -8.40
CA ARG A 30 -11.00 -28.08 -7.13
C ARG A 30 -10.99 -26.54 -7.11
N PRO A 31 -11.48 -25.89 -6.04
CA PRO A 31 -11.50 -24.44 -5.97
C PRO A 31 -10.11 -23.89 -6.32
N PRO A 32 -10.02 -22.77 -7.07
CA PRO A 32 -8.74 -22.21 -7.46
C PRO A 32 -7.87 -22.05 -6.21
N GLN A 33 -6.69 -22.67 -6.20
CA GLN A 33 -5.83 -22.70 -5.02
C GLN A 33 -5.29 -21.32 -4.60
N VAL A 34 -5.52 -20.29 -5.42
CA VAL A 34 -5.06 -18.93 -5.23
C VAL A 34 -6.14 -17.96 -5.71
N ASP A 35 -6.45 -16.96 -4.90
CA ASP A 35 -7.29 -15.81 -5.23
C ASP A 35 -6.50 -14.49 -5.11
N ARG A 36 -7.18 -13.37 -5.34
CA ARG A 36 -6.56 -12.03 -5.34
C ARG A 36 -5.99 -11.67 -3.95
N GLU A 37 -6.69 -12.03 -2.88
CA GLU A 37 -6.30 -11.73 -1.51
C GLU A 37 -5.05 -12.53 -1.11
N ALA A 38 -5.01 -13.83 -1.42
CA ALA A 38 -3.83 -14.66 -1.20
C ALA A 38 -2.59 -14.13 -1.94
N ILE A 39 -2.77 -13.60 -3.16
CA ILE A 39 -1.68 -12.97 -3.92
C ILE A 39 -1.19 -11.69 -3.25
N ILE A 40 -2.10 -10.83 -2.80
CA ILE A 40 -1.72 -9.59 -2.09
C ILE A 40 -0.99 -9.93 -0.79
N LYS A 41 -1.48 -10.92 -0.02
CA LYS A 41 -0.81 -11.36 1.21
C LYS A 41 0.61 -11.86 0.93
N ALA A 42 0.80 -12.67 -0.11
CA ALA A 42 2.13 -13.12 -0.52
C ALA A 42 3.03 -11.95 -0.97
N ALA A 43 2.48 -10.96 -1.69
CA ALA A 43 3.20 -9.73 -2.03
C ALA A 43 3.68 -8.97 -0.78
N LEU A 44 2.85 -8.88 0.26
CA LEU A 44 3.23 -8.26 1.52
C LEU A 44 4.28 -9.07 2.30
N THR A 45 4.24 -10.41 2.23
CA THR A 45 5.29 -11.27 2.79
C THR A 45 6.64 -11.06 2.10
N VAL A 46 6.66 -10.94 0.76
CA VAL A 46 7.88 -10.62 0.01
C VAL A 46 8.42 -9.24 0.37
N GLY A 47 7.51 -8.28 0.62
CA GLY A 47 7.85 -6.91 1.00
C GLY A 47 8.18 -6.00 -0.18
N PHE A 48 7.92 -4.70 -0.03
CA PHE A 48 8.00 -3.72 -1.12
C PHE A 48 9.41 -3.58 -1.70
N GLY A 49 10.47 -3.75 -0.91
CA GLY A 49 11.85 -3.69 -1.40
C GLY A 49 12.21 -4.74 -2.46
N GLN A 50 11.51 -5.89 -2.49
CA GLN A 50 11.77 -6.99 -3.43
C GLN A 50 10.53 -7.39 -4.25
N LEU A 51 9.47 -6.60 -4.16
CA LEU A 51 8.17 -6.94 -4.73
C LEU A 51 8.24 -7.00 -6.27
N GLY A 52 7.85 -8.15 -6.81
CA GLY A 52 7.79 -8.41 -8.23
C GLY A 52 6.97 -9.65 -8.54
N MET A 53 6.59 -9.80 -9.81
CA MET A 53 5.76 -10.94 -10.24
C MET A 53 6.48 -12.28 -10.01
N SER A 54 7.79 -12.36 -10.26
CA SER A 54 8.58 -13.58 -10.03
C SER A 54 8.69 -13.94 -8.55
N SER A 55 8.99 -12.97 -7.68
CA SER A 55 9.14 -13.22 -6.24
C SER A 55 7.83 -13.68 -5.60
N VAL A 56 6.69 -13.10 -6.01
CA VAL A 56 5.37 -13.51 -5.52
C VAL A 56 4.93 -14.87 -6.04
N ALA A 57 5.23 -15.19 -7.31
CA ALA A 57 4.93 -16.51 -7.86
C ALA A 57 5.72 -17.62 -7.13
N GLN A 58 6.98 -17.33 -6.81
CA GLN A 58 7.84 -18.21 -6.03
C GLN A 58 7.32 -18.40 -4.60
N GLU A 59 6.95 -17.32 -3.91
CA GLU A 59 6.37 -17.36 -2.57
C GLU A 59 5.10 -18.24 -2.51
N LEU A 60 4.25 -18.15 -3.53
CA LEU A 60 3.03 -18.95 -3.63
C LEU A 60 3.22 -20.36 -4.21
N GLY A 61 4.41 -20.69 -4.73
CA GLY A 61 4.66 -21.94 -5.44
C GLY A 61 3.83 -22.12 -6.71
N ILE A 62 3.44 -21.03 -7.38
CA ILE A 62 2.61 -21.05 -8.59
C ILE A 62 3.38 -20.62 -9.85
N LYS A 63 2.80 -20.88 -11.02
CA LYS A 63 3.34 -20.38 -12.29
C LYS A 63 3.14 -18.87 -12.39
N HIS A 64 4.17 -18.18 -12.91
CA HIS A 64 4.15 -16.74 -13.16
C HIS A 64 2.96 -16.28 -14.03
N SER A 65 2.57 -17.08 -15.02
CA SER A 65 1.40 -16.83 -15.87
C SER A 65 0.07 -16.80 -15.12
N THR A 66 -0.03 -17.46 -13.97
CA THR A 66 -1.24 -17.43 -13.13
C THR A 66 -1.47 -16.04 -12.55
N LEU A 67 -0.41 -15.33 -12.13
CA LEU A 67 -0.53 -13.98 -11.57
C LEU A 67 -1.10 -12.97 -12.55
N TYR A 68 -0.70 -13.06 -13.83
CA TYR A 68 -1.18 -12.15 -14.88
C TYR A 68 -2.70 -12.24 -15.14
N ARG A 69 -3.36 -13.30 -14.69
CA ARG A 69 -4.84 -13.40 -14.74
C ARG A 69 -5.53 -12.49 -13.73
N TYR A 70 -4.85 -12.14 -12.64
CA TYR A 70 -5.39 -11.30 -11.57
C TYR A 70 -4.80 -9.88 -11.62
N PHE A 71 -3.53 -9.77 -11.99
CA PHE A 71 -2.79 -8.52 -12.06
C PHE A 71 -2.08 -8.43 -13.41
N PRO A 72 -2.62 -7.66 -14.37
CA PRO A 72 -2.10 -7.63 -15.74
C PRO A 72 -0.68 -7.08 -15.84
N THR A 73 -0.22 -6.33 -14.84
CA THR A 73 1.12 -5.75 -14.77
C THR A 73 1.71 -5.89 -13.36
N ARG A 74 3.03 -5.77 -13.26
CA ARG A 74 3.72 -5.66 -11.96
C ARG A 74 3.20 -4.47 -11.17
N ASP A 75 3.00 -3.34 -11.84
CA ASP A 75 2.55 -2.10 -11.19
C ASP A 75 1.13 -2.27 -10.64
N ALA A 76 0.23 -3.00 -11.32
CA ALA A 76 -1.10 -3.32 -10.79
C ALA A 76 -1.07 -4.19 -9.52
N LEU A 77 -0.11 -5.12 -9.42
CA LEU A 77 0.11 -5.90 -8.20
C LEU A 77 0.62 -5.00 -7.06
N ILE A 78 1.55 -4.09 -7.36
CA ILE A 78 2.10 -3.16 -6.37
C ILE A 78 1.01 -2.20 -5.89
N SER A 79 0.24 -1.57 -6.79
CA SER A 79 -0.89 -0.71 -6.43
C SER A 79 -1.85 -1.43 -5.48
N ALA A 80 -2.21 -2.68 -5.78
CA ALA A 80 -3.12 -3.43 -4.92
C ALA A 80 -2.52 -3.78 -3.54
N ALA A 81 -1.21 -4.03 -3.47
CA ALA A 81 -0.52 -4.22 -2.20
C ALA A 81 -0.45 -2.91 -1.39
N VAL A 82 -0.23 -1.76 -2.06
CA VAL A 82 -0.31 -0.44 -1.43
C VAL A 82 -1.72 -0.15 -0.91
N ASP A 83 -2.74 -0.37 -1.74
CA ASP A 83 -4.14 -0.16 -1.32
C ASP A 83 -4.48 -0.98 -0.08
N ALA A 84 -4.02 -2.23 0.01
CA ALA A 84 -4.24 -3.08 1.17
C ALA A 84 -3.61 -2.49 2.44
N VAL A 85 -2.33 -2.12 2.42
CA VAL A 85 -1.67 -1.60 3.64
C VAL A 85 -2.18 -0.21 4.03
N VAL A 86 -2.57 0.62 3.06
CA VAL A 86 -3.15 1.94 3.32
C VAL A 86 -4.53 1.82 3.92
N THR A 87 -5.36 0.88 3.43
CA THR A 87 -6.70 0.62 3.96
C THR A 87 -6.65 0.04 5.36
N ASP A 88 -5.70 -0.84 5.65
CA ASP A 88 -5.49 -1.43 6.98
C ASP A 88 -4.85 -0.46 7.97
N THR A 89 -4.29 0.65 7.48
CA THR A 89 -3.70 1.68 8.34
C THR A 89 -4.79 2.47 9.05
N ARG A 90 -4.70 2.54 10.37
CA ARG A 90 -5.54 3.43 11.17
C ARG A 90 -5.02 4.86 11.05
N TRP A 91 -5.68 5.65 10.20
CA TRP A 91 -5.40 7.08 10.05
C TRP A 91 -5.98 7.88 11.24
N PRO A 92 -5.32 8.97 11.66
CA PRO A 92 -5.81 9.82 12.73
C PRO A 92 -7.11 10.52 12.32
N GLU A 93 -8.02 10.66 13.27
CA GLU A 93 -9.24 11.43 13.10
C GLU A 93 -8.93 12.93 13.26
N PRO A 94 -9.40 13.81 12.36
CA PRO A 94 -9.10 15.23 12.46
C PRO A 94 -9.70 15.88 13.72
N SER A 95 -8.88 16.64 14.44
CA SER A 95 -9.25 17.41 15.63
C SER A 95 -9.82 18.80 15.30
N GLY A 96 -9.62 19.27 14.06
CA GLY A 96 -9.96 20.62 13.62
C GLY A 96 -8.86 21.64 13.90
N GLN A 97 -7.70 21.20 14.37
CA GLN A 97 -6.51 22.03 14.55
C GLN A 97 -5.48 21.66 13.48
N TRP A 98 -5.43 22.42 12.39
CA TRP A 98 -4.64 22.10 11.19
C TRP A 98 -3.22 21.64 11.49
N ARG A 99 -2.54 22.30 12.46
CA ARG A 99 -1.16 21.98 12.83
C ARG A 99 -1.04 20.57 13.39
N GLY A 100 -1.91 20.23 14.34
CA GLY A 100 -1.95 18.91 14.97
C GLY A 100 -2.35 17.84 13.96
N ASP A 101 -3.39 18.12 13.17
CA ASP A 101 -3.93 17.16 12.19
C ASP A 101 -2.90 16.82 11.09
N LEU A 102 -2.17 17.81 10.56
CA LEU A 102 -1.07 17.59 9.62
C LEU A 102 0.10 16.83 10.27
N GLY A 103 0.44 17.16 11.52
CA GLY A 103 1.50 16.48 12.27
C GLY A 103 1.19 15.01 12.52
N ASP A 104 -0.03 14.70 12.99
CA ASP A 104 -0.50 13.34 13.24
C ASP A 104 -0.56 12.55 11.92
N HIS A 105 -0.99 13.18 10.84
CA HIS A 105 -1.00 12.56 9.52
C HIS A 105 0.42 12.24 9.02
N ALA A 106 1.38 13.15 9.23
CA ALA A 106 2.78 12.94 8.88
C ALA A 106 3.38 11.76 9.65
N TRP A 107 3.07 11.63 10.95
CA TRP A 107 3.50 10.48 11.76
C TRP A 107 2.83 9.17 11.35
N ALA A 108 1.54 9.18 11.05
CA ALA A 108 0.87 7.99 10.52
C ALA A 108 1.51 7.52 9.21
N THR A 109 1.86 8.45 8.32
CA THR A 109 2.60 8.18 7.09
C THR A 109 4.00 7.65 7.39
N PHE A 110 4.74 8.29 8.31
CA PHE A 110 6.07 7.84 8.73
C PHE A 110 6.04 6.38 9.21
N HIS A 111 5.10 6.03 10.09
CA HIS A 111 4.99 4.67 10.61
C HIS A 111 4.59 3.65 9.56
N LEU A 112 3.73 4.03 8.60
CA LEU A 112 3.41 3.20 7.45
C LEU A 112 4.67 2.89 6.63
N LEU A 113 5.45 3.92 6.29
CA LEU A 113 6.67 3.75 5.48
C LEU A 113 7.77 2.97 6.22
N ASP A 114 7.91 3.19 7.53
CA ASP A 114 8.88 2.47 8.35
C ASP A 114 8.53 0.98 8.48
N ARG A 115 7.23 0.68 8.67
CA ARG A 115 6.72 -0.69 8.74
C ARG A 115 6.91 -1.45 7.43
N TYR A 116 6.82 -0.76 6.30
CA TYR A 116 6.84 -1.34 4.96
C TYR A 116 8.03 -0.80 4.14
N ALA A 117 9.24 -1.19 4.53
CA ALA A 117 10.47 -0.77 3.86
C ALA A 117 10.41 -0.95 2.33
N GLY A 118 10.71 0.14 1.61
CA GLY A 118 10.68 0.21 0.14
C GLY A 118 9.39 0.81 -0.43
N LEU A 119 8.33 0.95 0.38
CA LEU A 119 7.07 1.57 -0.03
C LEU A 119 7.26 3.00 -0.55
N ALA A 120 8.08 3.81 0.14
CA ALA A 120 8.38 5.19 -0.24
C ALA A 120 8.89 5.32 -1.68
N GLY A 121 9.73 4.37 -2.11
CA GLY A 121 10.28 4.34 -3.47
C GLY A 121 9.23 4.06 -4.53
N HIS A 122 8.22 3.26 -4.22
CA HIS A 122 7.12 3.04 -5.16
C HIS A 122 6.18 4.25 -5.21
N ILE A 123 5.87 4.88 -4.07
CA ILE A 123 5.03 6.08 -4.00
C ILE A 123 5.63 7.21 -4.84
N VAL A 124 6.90 7.55 -4.62
CA VAL A 124 7.56 8.67 -5.31
C VAL A 124 7.77 8.41 -6.80
N SER A 125 7.83 7.13 -7.21
CA SER A 125 8.03 6.80 -8.62
C SER A 125 6.85 7.23 -9.50
N LEU A 126 5.72 7.63 -8.91
CA LEU A 126 4.47 7.99 -9.59
C LEU A 126 3.98 6.91 -10.57
N ARG A 127 4.45 5.67 -10.40
CA ARG A 127 4.04 4.49 -11.19
C ARG A 127 2.89 3.72 -10.54
N ILE A 128 2.54 4.08 -9.30
CA ILE A 128 1.41 3.52 -8.59
C ILE A 128 0.20 4.44 -8.75
N ASP A 129 -0.84 3.90 -9.38
CA ASP A 129 -2.21 4.40 -9.27
C ASP A 129 -2.87 3.67 -8.08
N SER A 130 -2.66 4.18 -6.86
CA SER A 130 -3.30 3.65 -5.64
C SER A 130 -4.43 4.58 -5.24
N ALA A 131 -5.66 4.09 -5.40
CA ALA A 131 -6.85 4.84 -5.05
C ALA A 131 -6.90 5.11 -3.54
N ALA A 132 -6.51 4.15 -2.71
CA ALA A 132 -6.56 4.31 -1.26
C ALA A 132 -5.57 5.39 -0.77
N TYR A 133 -4.36 5.41 -1.34
CA TYR A 133 -3.36 6.42 -0.99
C TYR A 133 -3.75 7.82 -1.45
N GLY A 134 -4.28 7.93 -2.69
CA GLY A 134 -4.83 9.17 -3.21
C GLY A 134 -5.96 9.71 -2.34
N GLU A 135 -6.90 8.86 -1.95
CA GLU A 135 -8.04 9.24 -1.10
C GLU A 135 -7.59 9.77 0.26
N VAL A 136 -6.65 9.08 0.92
CA VAL A 136 -6.09 9.52 2.20
C VAL A 136 -5.44 10.90 2.09
N SER A 137 -4.68 11.13 1.00
CA SER A 137 -4.00 12.40 0.73
C SER A 137 -5.02 13.52 0.48
N HIS A 138 -5.98 13.30 -0.43
CA HIS A 138 -7.02 14.26 -0.77
C HIS A 138 -7.89 14.62 0.43
N ARG A 139 -8.26 13.64 1.27
CA ARG A 139 -9.04 13.90 2.48
C ARG A 139 -8.35 14.89 3.42
N MET A 140 -7.03 14.79 3.58
CA MET A 140 -6.27 15.74 4.40
C MET A 140 -6.27 17.14 3.77
N VAL A 141 -6.05 17.24 2.46
CA VAL A 141 -6.11 18.52 1.73
C VAL A 141 -7.50 19.16 1.82
N THR A 142 -8.57 18.39 1.61
CA THR A 142 -9.96 18.87 1.75
C THR A 142 -10.23 19.34 3.18
N HIS A 143 -9.77 18.60 4.19
CA HIS A 143 -9.89 19.01 5.59
C HIS A 143 -9.20 20.36 5.88
N LEU A 144 -8.01 20.61 5.32
CA LEU A 144 -7.37 21.92 5.45
C LEU A 144 -8.18 23.04 4.79
N VAL A 145 -8.81 22.77 3.64
CA VAL A 145 -9.73 23.72 2.99
C VAL A 145 -10.94 24.00 3.88
N ASP A 146 -11.52 22.98 4.51
CA ASP A 146 -12.64 23.14 5.45
C ASP A 146 -12.26 23.99 6.68
N LEU A 147 -10.98 23.97 7.07
CA LEU A 147 -10.42 24.83 8.11
C LEU A 147 -10.09 26.26 7.64
N GLY A 148 -10.32 26.59 6.37
CA GLY A 148 -10.21 27.93 5.81
C GLY A 148 -8.95 28.19 4.98
N PHE A 149 -8.10 27.19 4.74
CA PHE A 149 -7.01 27.34 3.77
C PHE A 149 -7.59 27.55 2.35
N THR A 150 -6.89 28.32 1.52
CA THR A 150 -7.14 28.25 0.08
C THR A 150 -6.72 26.87 -0.43
N ALA A 151 -7.33 26.39 -1.53
CA ALA A 151 -6.98 25.09 -2.10
C ALA A 151 -5.47 24.99 -2.45
N GLU A 152 -4.89 26.07 -3.00
CA GLU A 152 -3.46 26.13 -3.31
C GLU A 152 -2.59 26.02 -2.05
N ASN A 153 -2.92 26.77 -0.99
CA ASN A 153 -2.17 26.70 0.27
C ASN A 153 -2.34 25.36 0.99
N ALA A 154 -3.50 24.73 0.90
CA ALA A 154 -3.76 23.41 1.46
C ALA A 154 -2.91 22.34 0.77
N ILE A 155 -2.84 22.35 -0.56
CA ILE A 155 -1.99 21.45 -1.35
C ILE A 155 -0.51 21.71 -1.00
N LEU A 156 -0.08 22.97 -1.03
CA LEU A 156 1.32 23.33 -0.72
C LEU A 156 1.73 22.89 0.69
N ALA A 157 0.86 23.08 1.68
CA ALA A 157 1.10 22.67 3.06
C ALA A 157 1.22 21.14 3.18
N TYR A 158 0.31 20.40 2.54
CA TYR A 158 0.35 18.95 2.51
C TYR A 158 1.62 18.43 1.82
N ASP A 159 1.90 18.91 0.61
CA ASP A 159 3.04 18.46 -0.20
C ASP A 159 4.37 18.69 0.54
N LEU A 160 4.60 19.86 1.13
CA LEU A 160 5.83 20.15 1.88
C LEU A 160 6.07 19.16 3.03
N VAL A 161 5.02 18.84 3.79
CA VAL A 161 5.10 17.89 4.91
C VAL A 161 5.29 16.47 4.38
N HIS A 162 4.51 16.08 3.36
CA HIS A 162 4.51 14.75 2.77
C HIS A 162 5.86 14.40 2.13
N GLU A 163 6.41 15.32 1.35
CA GLU A 163 7.74 15.18 0.74
C GLU A 163 8.82 15.03 1.80
N GLN A 164 8.72 15.77 2.91
CA GLN A 164 9.69 15.62 4.00
C GLN A 164 9.64 14.23 4.64
N VAL A 165 8.46 13.62 4.75
CA VAL A 165 8.31 12.23 5.22
C VAL A 165 8.94 11.27 4.21
N LEU A 166 8.61 11.38 2.92
CA LEU A 166 9.17 10.51 1.87
C LEU A 166 10.70 10.62 1.78
N MET A 167 11.22 11.84 1.78
CA MET A 167 12.66 12.11 1.69
C MET A 167 13.43 11.57 2.88
N PHE A 168 12.79 11.42 4.04
CA PHE A 168 13.42 10.76 5.18
C PHE A 168 13.82 9.31 4.88
N PHE A 169 12.98 8.56 4.16
CA PHE A 169 13.24 7.16 3.78
C PHE A 169 14.04 7.01 2.48
N LEU A 170 14.00 8.02 1.61
CA LEU A 170 14.70 8.01 0.32
C LEU A 170 16.11 8.62 0.38
N ALA A 171 16.42 9.45 1.39
CA ALA A 171 17.72 10.09 1.50
C ALA A 171 18.86 9.07 1.59
N GLY A 172 19.78 9.12 0.62
CA GLY A 172 20.90 8.18 0.52
C GLY A 172 20.53 6.79 -0.01
N GLN A 173 19.26 6.52 -0.31
CA GLN A 173 18.83 5.25 -0.91
C GLN A 173 19.34 5.17 -2.36
N ARG A 174 20.05 4.07 -2.66
CA ARG A 174 20.49 3.76 -4.04
C ARG A 174 19.58 2.72 -4.67
N ARG A 175 19.47 2.76 -6.00
CA ARG A 175 18.57 1.91 -6.78
C ARG A 175 18.82 0.40 -6.56
N ASP A 176 20.08 0.01 -6.40
CA ASP A 176 20.47 -1.40 -6.30
C ASP A 176 20.67 -1.87 -4.85
N GLU A 177 20.46 -0.98 -3.87
CA GLU A 177 20.55 -1.32 -2.46
C GLU A 177 19.19 -1.74 -1.91
N PRO A 178 19.15 -2.70 -0.97
CA PRO A 178 17.93 -3.00 -0.23
C PRO A 178 17.33 -1.73 0.39
N ALA A 179 16.01 -1.64 0.36
CA ALA A 179 15.28 -0.63 1.12
C ALA A 179 15.49 -0.85 2.62
N LYS A 180 15.53 0.24 3.38
CA LYS A 180 15.90 0.24 4.78
C LYS A 180 14.80 0.90 5.61
N THR A 181 14.63 0.43 6.85
CA THR A 181 13.83 1.15 7.87
C THR A 181 14.57 2.41 8.33
N ALA A 182 13.91 3.26 9.10
CA ALA A 182 14.51 4.45 9.72
C ALA A 182 15.76 4.09 10.54
N ASP A 183 15.66 3.04 11.36
CA ASP A 183 16.74 2.57 12.22
C ASP A 183 17.91 1.98 11.44
N GLN A 184 17.64 1.15 10.43
CA GLN A 184 18.69 0.58 9.57
C GLN A 184 19.46 1.68 8.81
N ALA A 185 18.76 2.71 8.32
CA ALA A 185 19.42 3.86 7.70
C ALA A 185 20.24 4.69 8.70
N ALA A 186 19.88 4.68 9.98
CA ALA A 186 20.64 5.34 11.04
C ALA A 186 21.87 4.55 11.47
N ASP A 187 21.76 3.23 11.59
CA ASP A 187 22.87 2.33 11.88
C ASP A 187 24.01 2.54 10.88
N LEU A 188 23.70 2.54 9.58
CA LEU A 188 24.68 2.78 8.53
C LEU A 188 25.34 4.16 8.62
N ARG A 189 24.55 5.20 8.92
CA ARG A 189 25.12 6.56 9.11
C ARG A 189 26.07 6.60 10.30
N ARG A 190 25.75 5.90 11.39
CA ARG A 190 26.62 5.78 12.58
C ARG A 190 27.91 5.03 12.25
N GLU A 191 27.84 3.95 11.48
CA GLU A 191 29.01 3.19 11.03
C GLU A 191 29.95 4.03 10.14
N MET A 192 29.39 4.87 9.26
CA MET A 192 30.16 5.73 8.36
C MET A 192 30.72 6.99 9.03
N LEU A 193 30.21 7.38 10.20
CA LEU A 193 30.53 8.64 10.85
C LEU A 193 32.04 8.81 11.17
N PRO A 194 32.75 7.81 11.74
CA PRO A 194 34.17 7.97 12.09
C PRO A 194 35.05 8.32 10.89
N ASP A 195 34.76 7.72 9.73
CA ASP A 195 35.50 7.96 8.48
C ASP A 195 35.15 9.33 7.86
N ALA A 196 33.92 9.82 8.07
CA ALA A 196 33.47 11.11 7.55
C ALA A 196 33.99 12.30 8.39
N LEU A 197 34.05 12.17 9.72
CA LEU A 197 34.37 13.27 10.66
C LEU A 197 35.66 14.05 10.34
N PRO A 198 36.78 13.44 9.90
CA PRO A 198 38.00 14.17 9.54
C PRO A 198 37.78 15.21 8.42
N SER A 199 36.83 14.96 7.51
CA SER A 199 36.50 15.85 6.39
C SER A 199 35.49 16.96 6.74
N VAL A 200 34.84 16.86 7.91
CA VAL A 200 33.82 17.81 8.37
C VAL A 200 34.49 19.00 9.06
N ASP A 201 33.99 20.21 8.79
CA ASP A 201 34.41 21.46 9.48
C ASP A 201 34.33 21.26 11.01
N PRO A 202 35.40 21.59 11.76
CA PRO A 202 35.44 21.40 13.21
C PRO A 202 34.23 21.95 13.97
N ARG A 203 33.65 23.07 13.52
CA ARG A 203 32.49 23.72 14.16
C ARG A 203 31.22 22.88 14.07
N LEU A 204 31.14 21.96 13.13
CA LEU A 204 29.96 21.14 12.87
C LEU A 204 30.05 19.73 13.48
N ARG A 205 31.25 19.29 13.88
CA ARG A 205 31.50 17.89 14.27
C ARG A 205 30.65 17.42 15.45
N GLU A 206 30.55 18.24 16.49
CA GLU A 206 29.76 17.92 17.68
C GLU A 206 28.27 17.79 17.32
N ALA A 207 27.72 18.78 16.61
CA ALA A 207 26.33 18.76 16.17
C ALA A 207 26.03 17.58 15.25
N LEU A 208 26.89 17.32 14.25
CA LEU A 208 26.75 16.18 13.35
C LEU A 208 26.76 14.85 14.10
N THR A 209 27.69 14.70 15.05
CA THR A 209 27.78 13.50 15.89
C THR A 209 26.51 13.30 16.70
N GLY A 210 25.98 14.37 17.32
CA GLY A 210 24.72 14.32 18.06
C GLY A 210 23.53 13.94 17.17
N ILE A 211 23.45 14.50 15.95
CA ILE A 211 22.38 14.20 14.99
C ILE A 211 22.44 12.74 14.52
N VAL A 212 23.64 12.25 14.18
CA VAL A 212 23.82 10.90 13.63
C VAL A 212 23.64 9.83 14.71
N ASN A 213 24.10 10.09 15.94
CA ASN A 213 23.96 9.15 17.05
C ASN A 213 22.59 9.22 17.75
N GLY A 214 21.80 10.25 17.48
CA GLY A 214 20.45 10.41 18.02
C GLY A 214 19.41 9.49 17.38
N SER A 215 18.21 9.50 17.95
CA SER A 215 17.05 8.81 17.38
C SER A 215 16.69 9.43 16.02
N PRO A 216 16.51 8.62 14.96
CA PRO A 216 16.07 9.12 13.65
C PRO A 216 14.70 9.79 13.73
N GLY A 217 13.81 9.25 14.58
CA GLY A 217 12.50 9.82 14.86
C GLY A 217 12.58 11.21 15.50
N ASP A 218 13.51 11.44 16.43
CA ASP A 218 13.66 12.74 17.10
C ASP A 218 14.13 13.82 16.11
N TRP A 219 15.03 13.45 15.20
CA TRP A 219 15.48 14.36 14.16
C TRP A 219 14.38 14.67 13.15
N PHE A 220 13.58 13.66 12.78
CA PHE A 220 12.38 13.87 11.97
C PHE A 220 11.36 14.79 12.67
N ALA A 221 11.08 14.55 13.95
CA ALA A 221 10.17 15.35 14.77
C ALA A 221 10.56 16.83 14.74
N ARG A 222 11.85 17.13 14.97
CA ARG A 222 12.37 18.50 14.92
C ARG A 222 12.19 19.16 13.56
N LYS A 223 12.44 18.44 12.47
CA LYS A 223 12.21 18.97 11.11
C LYS A 223 10.73 19.24 10.86
N LEU A 224 9.88 18.32 11.28
CA LEU A 224 8.43 18.44 11.13
C LEU A 224 7.92 19.67 11.90
N ASP A 225 8.36 19.90 13.14
CA ASP A 225 7.99 21.09 13.91
C ASP A 225 8.39 22.38 13.21
N VAL A 226 9.62 22.45 12.69
CA VAL A 226 10.11 23.63 11.93
C VAL A 226 9.27 23.87 10.68
N LEU A 227 8.90 22.82 9.95
CA LEU A 227 8.02 22.93 8.79
C LEU A 227 6.63 23.43 9.20
N LEU A 228 5.99 22.77 10.17
CA LEU A 228 4.67 23.12 10.65
C LEU A 228 4.60 24.55 11.22
N ASP A 229 5.66 25.01 11.90
CA ASP A 229 5.77 26.40 12.37
C ASP A 229 5.80 27.37 11.18
N GLY A 230 6.56 27.04 10.12
CA GLY A 230 6.65 27.83 8.90
C GLY A 230 5.33 27.92 8.14
N LEU A 231 4.50 26.87 8.17
CA LEU A 231 3.20 26.84 7.48
C LEU A 231 2.17 27.83 8.02
N VAL A 232 2.43 28.49 9.16
CA VAL A 232 1.55 29.56 9.68
C VAL A 232 1.33 30.68 8.66
N VAL A 233 2.29 30.92 7.76
CA VAL A 233 2.17 31.94 6.69
C VAL A 233 1.16 31.57 5.61
N LEU A 234 0.80 30.29 5.51
CA LEU A 234 -0.19 29.76 4.57
C LEU A 234 -1.58 29.60 5.21
N ALA A 235 -1.62 29.53 6.54
CA ALA A 235 -2.83 29.32 7.31
C ALA A 235 -3.79 30.51 7.18
N PRO A 236 -5.11 30.28 7.29
CA PRO A 236 -6.08 31.36 7.29
C PRO A 236 -5.80 32.37 8.39
N THR A 237 -5.83 33.65 8.02
CA THR A 237 -5.79 34.75 8.98
C THR A 237 -7.05 34.67 9.85
N ARG A 238 -6.88 34.53 11.17
CA ARG A 238 -8.01 34.67 12.11
C ARG A 238 -8.55 36.10 12.13
#